data_AF-A0A7W1GM49-F1
#
_entry.id   AF-A0A7W1GM49-F1
#
_cell.length_a   1.000
_cell.length_b   1.000
_cell.length_c   1.000
_cell.angle_alpha   90.00
_cell.angle_beta   90.00
_cell.angle_gamma   90.00
#
_symmetry.space_group_name_H-M   'P 1'
#
loop_
_entity.id
_entity.type
_entity.pdbx_description
1 polymer ?
#
loop_
_entity_poly.entity_id
_entity_poly.type
_entity_poly.pdbx_seq_one_letter_code
_entity_poly.pdbx_strand_id
1 'polypeptide(L)'
;MRLQDFLRVTAARDREVVELPLFTAYFHRDEQLKYFNYAIPDGDVAPSEDDVARLRAAFRERDRLPRLEWIEEAAPRLASALEAAGLGEELRTPMMACSAHELAEPHVEG
;
A
#
# COMPACT_ATOMS: atom_id res chain seq x y z
N MET A 1 0.73 -5.58 -12.00
CA MET A 1 -0.14 -6.75 -11.71
C MET A 1 -1.54 -6.19 -11.52
N ARG A 2 -2.56 -6.68 -12.24
CA ARG A 2 -3.85 -5.96 -12.39
C ARG A 2 -4.49 -5.46 -11.09
N LEU A 3 -4.43 -6.24 -10.00
CA LEU A 3 -4.99 -5.85 -8.70
C LEU A 3 -4.19 -4.72 -8.04
N GLN A 4 -2.85 -4.79 -8.06
CA GLN A 4 -1.98 -3.72 -7.56
C GLN A 4 -2.16 -2.43 -8.36
N ASP A 5 -2.25 -2.56 -9.69
CA ASP A 5 -2.44 -1.42 -10.58
C ASP A 5 -3.79 -0.72 -10.29
N PHE A 6 -4.83 -1.49 -9.96
CA PHE A 6 -6.12 -0.96 -9.50
C PHE A 6 -6.04 -0.22 -8.15
N LEU A 7 -5.25 -0.71 -7.19
CA LEU A 7 -5.05 -0.02 -5.90
C LEU A 7 -4.47 1.38 -6.12
N ARG A 8 -3.46 1.51 -6.99
CA ARG A 8 -2.84 2.80 -7.31
C ARG A 8 -3.83 3.78 -7.94
N VAL A 9 -4.62 3.32 -8.92
CA VAL A 9 -5.61 4.16 -9.62
C VAL A 9 -6.70 4.66 -8.68
N THR A 10 -7.18 3.81 -7.77
CA THR A 10 -8.27 4.18 -6.85
C THR A 10 -7.79 5.02 -5.66
N ALA A 11 -6.57 4.80 -5.19
CA ALA A 11 -5.96 5.56 -4.09
C ALA A 11 -5.87 7.07 -4.39
N ALA A 12 -5.71 7.47 -5.65
CA ALA A 12 -5.58 8.86 -6.07
C ALA A 12 -6.84 9.73 -5.86
N ARG A 13 -8.03 9.13 -5.68
CA ARG A 13 -9.26 9.89 -5.44
C ARG A 13 -9.20 10.58 -4.08
N ASP A 14 -9.47 11.88 -4.06
CA ASP A 14 -9.53 12.74 -2.86
C ASP A 14 -8.22 12.85 -2.05
N ARG A 15 -7.09 12.42 -2.63
CA ARG A 15 -5.77 12.47 -2.00
C ARG A 15 -4.80 13.34 -2.80
N GLU A 16 -3.90 14.01 -2.09
CA GLU A 16 -2.65 14.53 -2.66
C GLU A 16 -1.77 13.33 -3.05
N VAL A 17 -1.22 13.36 -4.26
CA VAL A 17 -0.34 12.31 -4.78
C VAL A 17 1.09 12.85 -4.79
N VAL A 18 1.99 12.14 -4.11
CA VAL A 18 3.40 12.49 -4.00
C VAL A 18 4.23 11.35 -4.56
N GLU A 19 4.92 11.60 -5.68
CA GLU A 19 5.85 10.65 -6.28
C GLU A 19 7.19 10.66 -5.53
N LEU A 20 7.59 9.49 -5.07
CA LEU A 20 8.90 9.20 -4.48
C LEU A 20 9.65 8.23 -5.40
N PRO A 21 10.98 8.08 -5.29
CA PRO A 21 11.75 7.28 -6.26
C PRO A 21 11.30 5.83 -6.48
N LEU A 22 10.68 5.19 -5.48
CA LEU A 22 10.25 3.78 -5.52
C LEU A 22 8.78 3.59 -5.09
N PHE A 23 8.10 4.69 -4.77
CA PHE A 23 6.77 4.65 -4.18
C PHE A 23 5.95 5.84 -4.65
N THR A 24 4.64 5.66 -4.73
CA THR A 24 3.70 6.77 -4.75
C THR A 24 2.99 6.84 -3.40
N ALA A 25 3.08 7.98 -2.72
CA ALA A 25 2.39 8.25 -1.47
C ALA A 25 1.09 9.02 -1.73
N TYR A 26 0.03 8.62 -1.02
CA TYR A 26 -1.30 9.21 -1.14
C TYR A 26 -1.70 9.77 0.23
N PHE A 27 -1.94 11.08 0.30
CA PHE A 27 -2.31 11.78 1.53
C PHE A 27 -3.73 12.34 1.44
N HIS A 28 -4.60 11.97 2.37
CA HIS A 28 -5.94 12.54 2.44
C HIS A 28 -5.87 14.00 2.89
N ARG A 29 -6.62 14.89 2.22
CA ARG A 29 -6.53 16.35 2.47
C ARG A 29 -6.91 16.72 3.90
N ASP A 30 -7.99 16.12 4.39
CA ASP A 30 -8.62 16.56 5.64
C ASP A 30 -8.51 15.54 6.79
N GLU A 31 -8.03 14.32 6.52
CA GLU A 31 -8.08 13.21 7.49
C GLU A 31 -6.68 12.77 7.88
N GLN A 32 -6.40 12.75 9.18
CA GLN A 32 -5.09 12.44 9.73
C GLN A 32 -4.93 10.97 10.08
N LEU A 33 -6.04 10.23 10.19
CA LEU A 33 -6.00 8.80 10.47
C LEU A 33 -5.13 8.07 9.44
N LYS A 34 -4.19 7.26 9.95
CA LYS A 34 -3.16 6.58 9.14
C LYS A 34 -3.73 5.70 8.02
N TYR A 35 -4.95 5.17 8.19
CA TYR A 35 -5.60 4.32 7.18
C TYR A 35 -5.95 5.06 5.88
N PHE A 36 -5.96 6.39 5.89
CA PHE A 36 -6.20 7.20 4.69
C PHE A 36 -4.90 7.75 4.06
N ASN A 37 -3.75 7.51 4.69
CA ASN A 37 -2.47 8.08 4.31
C ASN A 37 -1.44 6.95 4.17
N TYR A 38 -1.18 6.49 2.95
CA TYR A 38 -0.33 5.33 2.70
C TYR A 38 0.42 5.45 1.37
N ALA A 39 1.53 4.72 1.26
CA ALA A 39 2.29 4.59 0.03
C ALA A 39 2.12 3.21 -0.60
N ILE A 40 2.21 3.16 -1.92
CA ILE A 40 2.16 1.94 -2.71
C ILE A 40 3.46 1.85 -3.53
N PRO A 41 4.16 0.71 -3.58
CA PRO A 41 5.35 0.56 -4.42
C PRO A 41 5.01 0.71 -5.90
N ASP A 42 5.97 1.20 -6.68
CA ASP A 42 5.84 1.40 -8.12
C ASP A 42 6.07 0.11 -8.94
N GLY A 43 6.32 -1.01 -8.26
CA GLY A 43 6.54 -2.34 -8.84
C GLY A 43 7.28 -3.26 -7.88
N ASP A 44 8.04 -4.21 -8.41
CA ASP A 44 8.96 -5.01 -7.61
C ASP A 44 10.20 -4.19 -7.24
N VAL A 45 10.14 -3.59 -6.05
CA VAL A 45 11.17 -2.71 -5.51
C VAL A 45 11.87 -3.36 -4.31
N ALA A 46 13.15 -3.05 -4.16
CA ALA A 46 13.93 -3.36 -2.97
C ALA A 46 14.59 -2.06 -2.49
N PRO A 47 13.91 -1.27 -1.64
CA PRO A 47 14.40 0.04 -1.21
C PRO A 47 15.67 -0.08 -0.37
N SER A 48 16.56 0.90 -0.52
CA SER A 48 17.66 1.13 0.41
C SER A 48 17.20 1.86 1.68
N GLU A 49 18.06 1.97 2.69
CA GLU A 49 17.79 2.79 3.88
C GLU A 49 17.50 4.26 3.52
N ASP A 50 18.18 4.80 2.51
CA ASP A 50 17.96 6.18 2.04
C ASP A 50 16.58 6.36 1.40
N ASP A 51 16.11 5.36 0.65
CA ASP A 51 14.76 5.38 0.05
C ASP A 51 13.69 5.35 1.15
N VAL A 52 13.90 4.53 2.17
CA VAL A 52 13.03 4.48 3.35
C VAL A 52 13.08 5.79 4.14
N ALA A 53 14.25 6.42 4.27
CA ALA A 53 14.38 7.72 4.94
C ALA A 53 13.63 8.82 4.19
N ARG A 54 13.66 8.82 2.85
CA ARG A 54 12.86 9.73 2.01
C ARG A 54 11.36 9.51 2.18
N LEU A 55 10.91 8.26 2.21
CA LEU A 55 9.53 7.92 2.52
C LEU A 55 9.13 8.46 3.90
N ARG A 56 9.94 8.22 4.93
CA ARG A 56 9.69 8.73 6.28
C ARG A 56 9.61 10.26 6.33
N ALA A 57 10.49 10.95 5.59
CA ALA A 57 10.48 12.40 5.51
C ALA A 57 9.20 12.94 4.88
N ALA A 58 8.75 12.37 3.76
CA ALA A 58 7.53 12.80 3.07
C ALA A 58 6.27 12.70 3.95
N PHE A 59 6.18 11.65 4.76
CA PHE A 59 5.10 11.49 5.74
C PHE A 59 5.23 12.46 6.92
N ARG A 60 6.45 12.66 7.43
CA ARG A 60 6.71 13.57 8.56
C ARG A 60 6.44 15.02 8.22
N GLU A 61 6.75 15.47 7.00
CA GLU A 61 6.42 16.83 6.51
C GLU A 61 4.92 17.15 6.56
N ARG A 62 4.08 16.12 6.63
CA ARG A 62 2.61 16.22 6.70
C ARG A 62 2.06 15.83 8.07
N ASP A 63 2.92 15.66 9.08
CA ASP A 63 2.54 15.15 10.40
C ASP A 63 1.78 13.81 10.33
N ARG A 64 2.30 12.87 9.52
CA ARG A 64 1.75 11.51 9.36
C ARG A 64 2.76 10.44 9.70
N LEU A 65 2.25 9.27 10.07
CA LEU A 65 3.05 8.05 10.25
C LEU A 65 3.22 7.32 8.92
N PRO A 66 4.44 6.91 8.54
CA PRO A 66 4.69 6.11 7.34
C PRO A 66 3.89 4.82 7.38
N ARG A 67 3.12 4.58 6.31
CA ARG A 67 2.35 3.35 6.09
C ARG A 67 2.49 2.96 4.64
N LEU A 68 2.63 1.66 4.38
CA LEU A 68 2.62 1.10 3.04
C LEU A 68 1.53 0.04 2.92
N GLU A 69 0.96 -0.08 1.72
CA GLU A 69 0.00 -1.12 1.37
C GLU A 69 0.39 -1.70 0.00
N TRP A 70 0.51 -3.01 -0.07
CA TRP A 70 0.83 -3.71 -1.32
C TRP A 70 0.35 -5.17 -1.27
N ILE A 71 0.28 -5.77 -2.45
CA ILE A 71 0.12 -7.21 -2.61
C ILE A 71 1.52 -7.81 -2.75
N GLU A 72 1.85 -8.78 -1.90
CA GLU A 72 3.21 -9.33 -1.77
C GLU A 72 3.80 -9.80 -3.11
N GLU A 73 2.99 -10.43 -3.96
CA GLU A 73 3.41 -10.93 -5.27
C GLU A 73 3.84 -9.83 -6.24
N ALA A 74 3.41 -8.58 -6.02
CA ALA A 74 3.88 -7.43 -6.81
C ALA A 74 5.22 -6.87 -6.34
N ALA A 75 5.63 -7.12 -5.09
CA ALA A 75 6.87 -6.60 -4.51
C ALA A 75 7.46 -7.56 -3.45
N PRO A 76 7.86 -8.79 -3.84
CA PRO A 76 8.23 -9.86 -2.89
C PRO A 76 9.50 -9.58 -2.07
N ARG A 77 10.28 -8.57 -2.45
CA ARG A 77 11.49 -8.15 -1.72
C ARG A 77 11.25 -6.97 -0.79
N LEU A 78 10.06 -6.38 -0.82
CA LEU A 78 9.77 -5.14 -0.12
C LEU A 78 9.70 -5.37 1.40
N ALA A 79 9.03 -6.43 1.85
CA ALA A 79 8.84 -6.70 3.28
C ALA A 79 10.20 -6.79 4.03
N SER A 80 11.13 -7.58 3.50
CA SER A 80 12.45 -7.77 4.12
C SER A 80 13.32 -6.51 4.08
N ALA A 81 13.24 -5.74 2.99
CA ALA A 81 13.94 -4.46 2.88
C ALA A 81 13.41 -3.40 3.87
N LEU A 82 12.08 -3.35 4.06
CA LEU A 82 11.44 -2.47 5.04
C LEU A 82 11.80 -2.86 6.47
N GLU A 83 11.82 -4.15 6.79
CA GLU A 83 12.21 -4.67 8.09
C GLU A 83 13.66 -4.33 8.43
N ALA A 84 14.58 -4.49 7.48
CA ALA A 84 15.97 -4.11 7.64
C ALA A 84 16.14 -2.60 7.94
N ALA A 85 15.25 -1.76 7.40
CA ALA A 85 15.20 -0.32 7.65
C ALA A 85 14.29 0.08 8.86
N GLY A 86 13.88 -0.90 9.67
CA GLY A 86 13.14 -0.68 10.92
C GLY A 86 11.66 -0.32 10.75
N LEU A 87 11.01 -0.71 9.65
CA LEU A 87 9.54 -0.72 9.55
C LEU A 87 9.04 -2.13 9.85
N GLY A 88 8.06 -2.23 10.74
CA GLY A 88 7.41 -3.49 11.08
C GLY A 88 6.15 -3.75 10.27
N GLU A 89 5.86 -5.02 10.00
CA GLU A 89 4.56 -5.43 9.47
C GLU A 89 3.48 -5.23 10.53
N GLU A 90 2.45 -4.44 10.19
CA GLU A 90 1.29 -4.24 11.07
C GLU A 90 0.22 -5.32 10.84
N LEU A 91 -0.02 -5.70 9.58
CA LEU A 91 -1.10 -6.59 9.20
C LEU A 91 -0.79 -7.28 7.86
N ARG A 92 -1.03 -8.59 7.81
CA ARG A 92 -1.05 -9.39 6.59
C ARG A 92 -2.32 -10.21 6.54
N THR A 93 -3.14 -9.97 5.52
CA THR A 93 -4.44 -10.63 5.33
C THR A 93 -4.53 -11.28 3.97
N PRO A 94 -5.16 -12.47 3.86
CA PRO A 94 -5.39 -13.10 2.57
C PRO A 94 -6.32 -12.21 1.73
N MET A 95 -5.94 -11.96 0.49
CA MET A 95 -6.81 -11.32 -0.49
C MET A 95 -7.60 -12.39 -1.23
N MET A 96 -8.92 -12.29 -1.17
CA MET A 96 -9.82 -13.16 -1.94
C MET A 96 -10.32 -12.39 -3.16
N ALA A 97 -10.35 -13.06 -4.31
CA ALA A 97 -10.98 -12.55 -5.53
C ALA A 97 -12.09 -13.52 -5.94
N CYS A 98 -13.19 -12.98 -6.44
CA CYS A 98 -14.30 -13.73 -7.00
C CYS A 98 -14.69 -13.06 -8.31
N SER A 99 -14.59 -13.78 -9.42
CA SER A 99 -15.14 -13.29 -10.68
C SER A 99 -16.67 -13.41 -10.66
N ALA A 100 -17.34 -12.64 -11.52
CA ALA A 100 -18.80 -12.71 -11.63
C ALA A 100 -19.32 -14.13 -11.98
N HIS A 101 -18.51 -14.96 -12.64
CA HIS A 101 -18.87 -16.34 -12.98
C HIS A 101 -18.67 -17.32 -11.81
N GLU A 102 -17.81 -17.01 -10.86
CA GLU A 102 -17.53 -17.86 -9.69
C GLU A 102 -18.44 -17.55 -8.50
N LEU A 103 -19.24 -16.49 -8.59
CA LEU A 103 -20.20 -16.12 -7.56
C LEU A 103 -21.34 -17.13 -7.53
N ALA A 104 -21.43 -17.89 -6.44
CA ALA A 104 -22.51 -18.83 -6.18
C ALA A 104 -23.51 -18.25 -5.18
N GLU A 105 -24.80 -18.55 -5.35
CA GLU A 105 -25.81 -18.25 -4.34
C GLU A 105 -25.59 -19.14 -3.11
N PRO A 106 -25.80 -18.60 -1.89
CA PRO A 106 -25.66 -19.39 -0.69
C PRO A 106 -26.67 -20.54 -0.70
N HIS A 107 -26.17 -21.77 -0.55
CA HIS A 107 -27.03 -22.92 -0.30
C HIS A 107 -27.48 -22.87 1.15
N VAL A 108 -28.79 -22.72 1.37
CA VAL A 108 -29.40 -22.80 2.70
C VAL A 108 -30.09 -24.16 2.79
N GLU A 109 -29.56 -25.08 3.59
CA GLU A 109 -30.26 -26.32 3.94
C GLU A 109 -31.47 -25.96 4.82
N GLY A 110 -32.66 -26.46 4.45
CA GLY A 110 -33.92 -26.23 5.15
C GLY A 110 -34.24 -27.23 6.24
#